data_AF-V9VYP7-F1
#
_entry.id   AF-V9VYP7-F1
#
_cell.length_a   1.000
_cell.length_b   1.000
_cell.length_c   1.000
_cell.angle_alpha   90.00
_cell.angle_beta   90.00
_cell.angle_gamma   90.00
#
_symmetry.space_group_name_H-M   'P 1'
#
loop_
_entity.id
_entity.type
_entity.pdbx_description
1 polymer ?
#
loop_
_entity_poly.entity_id
_entity_poly.type
_entity_poly.pdbx_seq_one_letter_code
_entity_poly.pdbx_strand_id
1 'polypeptide(L)' 'MDCIAVLDLGNGRRIHCKSVDAAKARWAETYSGMEEATIDVLFPIGLSSIVVTYRYDSDMEKWVKCS' A
#
# COMPACT_ATOMS: atom_id res chain seq x y z
N MET A 1 -13.90 9.79 -6.36
CA MET A 1 -13.89 9.02 -5.09
C MET A 1 -12.51 9.18 -4.51
N ASP A 2 -12.40 9.84 -3.36
CA ASP A 2 -11.11 9.96 -2.67
C ASP A 2 -10.81 8.61 -2.01
N CYS A 3 -9.82 7.89 -2.52
CA CYS A 3 -9.30 6.69 -1.89
C CYS A 3 -8.12 7.06 -1.00
N ILE A 4 -7.99 6.39 0.13
CA ILE A 4 -6.86 6.58 1.05
C ILE A 4 -5.92 5.40 0.85
N ALA A 5 -4.72 5.66 0.33
CA ALA A 5 -3.66 4.66 0.28
C ALA A 5 -2.78 4.77 1.53
N VAL A 6 -2.51 3.65 2.19
CA VAL A 6 -1.65 3.57 3.37
C VAL A 6 -0.54 2.58 3.08
N LEU A 7 0.70 3.04 3.11
CA LEU A 7 1.89 2.18 3.07
C LEU A 7 2.20 1.73 4.50
N ASP A 8 2.03 0.45 4.80
CA ASP A 8 2.48 -0.18 6.03
C ASP A 8 3.84 -0.85 5.76
N LEU A 9 4.86 -0.53 6.56
CA LEU A 9 6.21 -1.06 6.36
C LEU A 9 6.45 -2.40 7.08
N GLY A 10 5.43 -2.96 7.74
CA GLY A 10 5.56 -4.23 8.49
C GLY A 10 6.30 -4.10 9.84
N ASN A 11 6.76 -2.90 10.18
CA ASN A 11 7.47 -2.58 11.43
C ASN A 11 6.66 -1.67 12.37
N GLY A 12 5.35 -1.58 12.15
CA GLY A 12 4.44 -0.71 12.89
C GLY A 12 4.37 0.74 12.39
N ARG A 13 5.20 1.13 11.42
CA ARG A 13 5.11 2.45 10.77
C ARG A 13 4.11 2.40 9.61
N ARG A 14 3.16 3.33 9.62
CA ARG A 14 2.14 3.53 8.58
C ARG A 14 2.21 4.92 7.98
N ILE A 15 2.19 5.03 6.66
CA ILE A 15 2.36 6.27 5.94
C ILE A 15 1.16 6.50 5.02
N HIS A 16 0.44 7.59 5.23
CA HIS A 16 -0.66 7.99 4.36
C HIS A 16 -0.15 8.58 3.05
N CYS A 17 -0.70 8.10 1.95
CA CYS A 17 -0.34 8.46 0.58
C CYS A 17 -1.58 8.87 -0.20
N LYS A 18 -1.40 9.80 -1.15
CA LYS A 18 -2.49 10.32 -1.99
C LYS A 18 -3.01 9.30 -3.01
N SER A 19 -2.22 8.27 -3.32
CA SER A 19 -2.56 7.21 -4.27
C SER A 19 -1.68 5.98 -4.04
N VAL A 20 -2.06 4.87 -4.66
CA VAL A 20 -1.25 3.64 -4.70
C VAL A 20 0.12 3.91 -5.34
N ASP A 21 0.16 4.65 -6.45
CA ASP A 21 1.42 4.93 -7.13
C ASP A 21 2.35 5.80 -6.29
N ALA A 22 1.80 6.77 -5.54
CA ALA A 22 2.58 7.55 -4.59
C ALA A 22 3.13 6.69 -3.44
N ALA A 23 2.36 5.69 -2.98
CA ALA A 23 2.83 4.74 -1.98
C ALA A 23 3.95 3.84 -2.51
N LYS A 24 3.80 3.30 -3.73
CA LYS A 24 4.83 2.51 -4.41
C LYS A 24 6.12 3.30 -4.64
N ALA A 25 6.00 4.53 -5.15
CA ALA A 25 7.15 5.41 -5.38
C ALA A 25 7.89 5.72 -4.06
N ARG A 26 7.15 6.09 -3.01
CA ARG A 26 7.73 6.38 -1.70
C ARG A 26 8.42 5.16 -1.08
N TRP A 27 7.84 3.97 -1.24
CA TRP A 27 8.49 2.73 -0.82
C TRP A 27 9.79 2.51 -1.59
N ALA A 28 9.77 2.63 -2.93
CA ALA A 28 10.96 2.41 -3.75
C ALA A 28 12.10 3.41 -3.43
N GLU A 29 11.76 4.68 -3.18
CA GLU A 29 12.74 5.74 -2.90
C GLU A 29 13.39 5.64 -1.51
N THR A 30 12.62 5.20 -0.49
CA THR A 30 13.04 5.35 0.92
C THR A 30 13.09 4.04 1.70
N TYR A 31 12.34 3.03 1.26
CA TYR A 31 12.06 1.83 2.05
C TYR A 31 12.15 0.54 1.22
N SER A 32 12.88 0.53 0.10
CA SER A 32 12.98 -0.62 -0.82
C SER A 32 13.51 -1.89 -0.16
N GLY A 33 14.22 -1.79 0.97
CA GLY A 33 14.64 -2.94 1.78
C GLY A 33 13.58 -3.49 2.75
N MET A 34 12.38 -2.93 2.79
CA MET A 34 11.27 -3.40 3.63
C MET A 34 10.39 -4.35 2.80
N GLU A 35 10.77 -5.62 2.73
CA GLU A 35 10.10 -6.64 1.91
C GLU A 35 8.69 -6.98 2.40
N GLU A 36 8.44 -6.87 3.71
CA GLU A 36 7.12 -7.10 4.33
C GLU A 36 6.14 -5.92 4.15
N ALA A 37 6.48 -4.94 3.31
CA ALA A 37 5.63 -3.77 3.11
C ALA A 37 4.31 -4.12 2.40
N THR A 38 3.23 -3.51 2.86
CA THR A 38 1.90 -3.59 2.23
C THR A 38 1.37 -2.20 1.91
N ILE A 39 0.48 -2.13 0.92
CA ILE A 39 -0.29 -0.93 0.61
C ILE A 39 -1.76 -1.26 0.74
N ASP A 40 -2.42 -0.69 1.73
CA ASP A 40 -3.87 -0.78 1.92
C ASP A 40 -4.56 0.41 1.25
N VAL A 41 -5.59 0.14 0.47
CA VAL A 41 -6.38 1.17 -0.23
C VAL A 41 -7.81 1.08 0.26
N LEU A 42 -8.25 2.12 0.96
CA LEU A 42 -9.63 2.24 1.41
C LEU A 42 -10.47 2.93 0.34
N PHE A 43 -11.51 2.23 -0.11
CA PHE A 43 -12.55 2.75 -0.97
C PHE A 43 -13.85 2.91 -0.18
N PRO A 44 -14.30 4.15 0.11
CA PRO A 44 -15.58 4.37 0.77
C PRO A 44 -16.73 4.02 -0.19
N ILE A 45 -17.66 3.18 0.27
CA ILE A 45 -18.88 2.76 -0.46
C ILE A 45 -20.09 2.97 0.45
N GLY A 46 -20.74 4.12 0.31
CA GLY A 46 -21.87 4.51 1.16
C GLY A 46 -21.45 4.64 2.62
N LEU A 47 -22.07 3.84 3.51
CA LEU A 47 -21.74 3.75 4.94
C LEU A 47 -20.68 2.66 5.24
N SER A 48 -20.16 1.99 4.21
CA SER A 48 -19.16 0.91 4.34
C SER A 48 -17.85 1.29 3.63
N SER A 49 -16.83 0.45 3.79
CA SER A 49 -15.56 0.58 3.09
C SER A 49 -15.07 -0.78 2.58
N ILE A 50 -14.51 -0.81 1.39
CA ILE A 50 -13.73 -1.94 0.89
C ILE A 50 -12.24 -1.60 1.06
N VAL A 51 -11.47 -2.53 1.59
CA VAL A 51 -10.01 -2.46 1.64
C VAL A 51 -9.47 -3.35 0.53
N VAL A 52 -8.60 -2.78 -0.31
CA VAL A 52 -7.78 -3.55 -1.25
C VAL A 52 -6.34 -3.51 -0.77
N THR A 53 -5.70 -4.67 -0.64
CA THR A 53 -4.33 -4.77 -0.14
C THR A 53 -3.39 -5.21 -1.25
N TYR A 54 -2.27 -4.50 -1.39
CA TYR A 54 -1.14 -4.90 -2.21
C TYR A 54 0.03 -5.30 -1.31
N ARG A 55 0.77 -6.35 -1.68
CA ARG A 55 2.03 -6.74 -1.04
C ARG A 55 3.16 -6.67 -2.06
N TYR A 56 4.35 -6.30 -1.62
CA TYR A 56 5.53 -6.39 -2.46
C TYR A 56 5.98 -7.85 -2.56
N ASP A 57 6.12 -8.35 -3.78
CA ASP A 57 6.66 -9.66 -4.11
C ASP A 57 8.11 -9.43 -4.55
N SER A 58 9.05 -9.82 -3.69
CA SER A 58 10.49 -9.64 -3.93
C SER A 58 11.02 -10.60 -4.99
N ASP A 59 10.46 -11.79 -5.13
CA ASP A 59 10.84 -12.76 -6.15
C ASP A 59 10.52 -12.25 -7.57
N MET A 60 9.39 -11.54 -7.70
CA MET A 60 8.94 -10.95 -8.96
C MET A 60 9.24 -9.44 -9.07
N GLU A 61 9.92 -8.88 -8.08
CA GLU A 61 10.20 -7.45 -7.89
C GLU A 61 9.00 -6.52 -8.16
N LYS A 62 7.79 -6.93 -7.77
CA LYS A 62 6.55 -6.21 -8.12
C LYS A 62 5.52 -6.19 -7.01
N TRP A 63 4.63 -5.21 -7.06
CA TRP A 63 3.47 -5.15 -6.18
C TRP A 63 2.33 -6.02 -6.71
N VAL A 64 1.85 -6.95 -5.88
CA VAL A 64 0.77 -7.90 -6.20
C VAL A 64 -0.46 -7.58 -5.37
N LYS A 65 -1.64 -7.53 -6.01
CA LYS A 65 -2.93 -7.37 -5.32
C LYS A 65 -3.30 -8.69 -4.63
N CYS A 66 -3.56 -8.66 -3.32
CA CYS A 66 -3.87 -9.84 -2.52
C CYS A 66 -5.38 -10.03 -2.27
N SER A 67 -6.10 -8.95 -1.99
CA SER A 67 -7.54 -8.94 -1.69
C SER A 67 -8.19 -7.68 -2.24
#